data_AF-A0A256YWW0-F1
#
_entry.id   AF-A0A256YWW0-F1
#
_cell.length_a   1.000
_cell.length_b   1.000
_cell.length_c   1.000
_cell.angle_alpha   90.00
_cell.angle_beta   90.00
_cell.angle_gamma   90.00
#
_symmetry.space_group_name_H-M   'P 1'
#
loop_
_entity.id
_entity.type
_entity.pdbx_description
1 polymer ?
#
loop_
_entity_poly.entity_id
_entity_poly.type
_entity_poly.pdbx_seq_one_letter_code
_entity_poly.pdbx_strand_id
1 'polypeptide(L)'
;MPIERVKTGIPGMDEILMGGIPRRNIVLLSGGPGTGKSIFGQQYLWAGLQMGEPGVLVALEEHPVQVRRNMADFGWDIRRYEE
;
A
#
# COMPACT_ATOMS: atom_id res chain seq x y z
N MET A 1 -8.44 -15.03 21.86
CA MET A 1 -9.26 -14.18 20.97
C MET A 1 -8.68 -14.28 19.57
N PRO A 2 -9.50 -14.35 18.51
CA PRO A 2 -8.99 -14.37 17.14
C PRO A 2 -8.23 -13.07 16.83
N ILE A 3 -7.12 -13.19 16.11
CA ILE A 3 -6.28 -12.06 15.70
C ILE A 3 -7.00 -11.30 14.59
N GLU A 4 -7.31 -10.02 14.83
CA GLU A 4 -7.86 -9.14 13.79
C GLU A 4 -6.80 -8.88 12.72
N ARG A 5 -7.19 -8.92 11.44
CA ARG A 5 -6.30 -8.73 10.29
C ARG A 5 -6.80 -7.62 9.38
N VAL A 6 -5.84 -6.89 8.80
CA VAL A 6 -6.04 -5.84 7.82
C VAL A 6 -5.69 -6.41 6.44
N LYS A 7 -6.62 -6.31 5.50
CA LYS A 7 -6.39 -6.75 4.11
C LYS A 7 -5.34 -5.86 3.47
N THR A 8 -4.47 -6.48 2.68
CA THR A 8 -3.46 -5.77 1.90
C THR A 8 -4.04 -5.19 0.62
N GLY A 9 -5.09 -5.81 0.07
CA GLY A 9 -5.64 -5.44 -1.24
C GLY A 9 -4.74 -5.81 -2.42
N ILE A 10 -3.70 -6.61 -2.18
CA ILE A 10 -2.76 -7.09 -3.18
C ILE A 10 -3.16 -8.51 -3.61
N PRO A 11 -3.42 -8.77 -4.91
CA PRO A 11 -3.85 -10.07 -5.39
C PRO A 11 -2.94 -11.21 -4.90
N GLY A 12 -3.55 -12.26 -4.35
CA GLY A 12 -2.85 -13.43 -3.79
C GLY A 12 -2.14 -13.21 -2.45
N MET A 13 -1.83 -11.97 -2.07
CA MET A 13 -1.08 -11.70 -0.83
C MET A 13 -1.93 -11.98 0.42
N ASP A 14 -3.20 -11.57 0.41
CA ASP A 14 -4.10 -11.80 1.55
C ASP A 14 -4.31 -13.30 1.81
N GLU A 15 -4.32 -14.13 0.78
CA GLU A 15 -4.42 -15.59 0.88
C GLU A 15 -3.17 -16.18 1.53
N ILE A 16 -1.98 -15.77 1.06
CA ILE A 16 -0.69 -16.18 1.64
C ILE A 16 -0.59 -15.77 3.11
N LEU A 17 -1.13 -14.60 3.46
CA LEU A 17 -1.11 -14.07 4.83
C LEU A 17 -2.28 -14.55 5.70
N MET A 18 -3.09 -15.52 5.25
CA MET A 18 -4.25 -16.04 5.97
C MET A 18 -5.26 -14.94 6.37
N GLY A 19 -5.59 -14.07 5.42
CA GLY A 19 -6.55 -12.97 5.57
C GLY A 19 -5.92 -11.59 5.81
N GLY A 20 -4.61 -11.45 5.59
CA GLY A 20 -3.91 -10.15 5.65
C GLY A 20 -2.99 -9.97 6.87
N ILE A 21 -2.54 -8.74 7.08
CA ILE A 21 -1.57 -8.38 8.12
C ILE A 21 -2.28 -8.28 9.48
N PRO A 22 -1.77 -8.89 10.56
CA PRO A 22 -2.37 -8.72 11.88
C PRO A 22 -2.42 -7.24 12.30
N ARG A 23 -3.57 -6.75 12.78
CA ARG A 23 -3.74 -5.32 13.12
C ARG A 23 -2.73 -4.90 14.19
N ARG A 24 -2.30 -3.64 14.14
CA ARG A 24 -1.30 -3.02 15.05
C ARG A 24 0.09 -3.66 14.97
N ASN A 25 0.51 -4.06 13.77
CA ASN A 25 1.86 -4.53 13.51
C ASN A 25 2.69 -3.55 12.68
N ILE A 26 4.00 -3.69 12.81
CA ILE A 26 5.01 -3.06 11.95
C ILE A 26 5.47 -4.12 10.96
N VAL A 27 5.45 -3.79 9.67
CA VAL A 27 5.86 -4.70 8.60
C VAL A 27 7.08 -4.14 7.89
N LEU A 28 8.13 -4.96 7.78
CA LEU A 28 9.31 -4.67 6.96
C LEU A 28 9.17 -5.39 5.62
N LEU A 29 9.15 -4.63 4.53
CA LEU A 29 9.23 -5.18 3.18
C LEU A 29 10.67 -5.05 2.67
N SER A 30 11.33 -6.18 2.43
CA SER A 30 12.73 -6.23 1.99
C SER A 30 12.88 -6.91 0.63
N GLY A 31 13.85 -6.44 -0.16
CA GLY A 31 14.13 -6.93 -1.50
C GLY A 31 15.06 -5.99 -2.28
N GLY A 32 15.71 -6.51 -3.32
CA GLY A 32 16.61 -5.74 -4.18
C GLY A 32 15.93 -4.60 -4.95
N PRO A 33 16.68 -3.70 -5.61
CA PRO A 33 16.11 -2.69 -6.50
C PRO A 33 15.22 -3.33 -7.57
N GLY A 34 14.11 -2.67 -7.91
CA GLY A 34 13.19 -3.15 -8.95
C GLY A 34 12.25 -4.30 -8.56
N THR A 35 12.33 -4.85 -7.34
CA THR A 35 11.45 -5.95 -6.90
C THR A 35 10.03 -5.51 -6.50
N GLY A 36 9.64 -4.26 -6.78
CA GLY A 36 8.27 -3.79 -6.56
C GLY A 36 7.92 -3.33 -5.13
N LYS A 37 8.89 -3.04 -4.26
CA LYS A 37 8.63 -2.60 -2.87
C LYS A 37 7.77 -1.34 -2.77
N SER A 38 8.11 -0.31 -3.55
CA SER A 38 7.35 0.95 -3.59
C SER A 38 5.95 0.72 -4.14
N ILE A 39 5.83 -0.11 -5.18
CA ILE A 39 4.55 -0.49 -5.80
C ILE A 39 3.66 -1.21 -4.77
N PHE A 40 4.22 -2.15 -4.00
CA PHE A 40 3.51 -2.84 -2.92
C PHE A 40 2.95 -1.84 -1.89
N GLY A 41 3.78 -0.92 -1.40
CA GLY A 41 3.37 0.08 -0.42
C GLY A 41 2.29 1.03 -0.97
N GLN A 42 2.43 1.46 -2.22
CA GLN A 42 1.46 2.32 -2.91
C GLN A 42 0.13 1.59 -3.16
N GLN A 43 0.15 0.32 -3.57
CA GLN A 43 -1.06 -0.48 -3.76
C GLN A 43 -1.78 -0.73 -2.45
N TYR A 44 -1.04 -1.03 -1.37
CA TYR A 44 -1.59 -1.18 -0.03
C TYR A 44 -2.31 0.11 0.42
N LEU A 45 -1.65 1.26 0.24
CA LEU A 45 -2.23 2.56 0.54
C LEU A 45 -3.49 2.82 -0.30
N TRP A 46 -3.42 2.59 -1.61
CA TRP A 46 -4.56 2.73 -2.51
C TRP A 46 -5.76 1.87 -2.09
N ALA A 47 -5.52 0.61 -1.73
CA ALA A 47 -6.56 -0.29 -1.25
C ALA A 47 -7.22 0.24 0.02
N GLY A 48 -6.43 0.73 0.99
CA GLY A 48 -6.92 1.41 2.18
C GLY A 48 -7.82 2.60 1.84
N LEU A 49 -7.37 3.48 0.94
CA LEU A 49 -8.14 4.62 0.47
C LEU A 49 -9.47 4.21 -0.20
N GLN A 50 -9.49 3.11 -0.95
CA GLN A 50 -10.74 2.58 -1.55
C GLN A 50 -11.71 2.01 -0.49
N MET A 51 -11.19 1.59 0.66
CA MET A 51 -11.98 1.13 1.81
C MET A 51 -12.37 2.28 2.76
N GLY A 52 -12.01 3.53 2.44
CA GLY A 52 -12.28 4.70 3.28
C GLY A 52 -11.32 4.84 4.47
N GLU A 53 -10.18 4.14 4.45
CA GLU A 53 -9.15 4.28 5.47
C GLU A 53 -8.19 5.42 5.13
N PRO A 54 -7.80 6.27 6.10
CA PRO A 54 -6.76 7.27 5.90
C PRO A 54 -5.38 6.60 5.86
N GLY A 55 -4.42 7.23 5.18
CA GLY A 55 -3.03 6.76 5.18
C GLY A 55 -2.05 7.83 4.73
N VAL A 56 -0.78 7.61 5.03
CA VAL A 56 0.32 8.52 4.68
C VAL A 56 1.41 7.73 3.98
N LEU A 57 1.87 8.25 2.84
CA LEU A 57 3.08 7.79 2.17
C LEU A 57 4.21 8.78 2.44
N VAL A 58 5.27 8.31 3.10
CA VAL A 58 6.51 9.06 3.25
C VAL A 58 7.50 8.55 2.22
N ALA A 59 7.74 9.31 1.17
CA ALA A 59 8.73 8.99 0.14
C ALA A 59 10.04 9.72 0.43
N LEU A 60 11.17 8.99 0.43
CA LEU A 60 12.50 9.55 0.68
C LEU A 60 13.35 9.67 -0.59
N GLU A 61 13.02 8.89 -1.63
CA GLU A 61 13.81 8.80 -2.87
C GLU A 61 13.14 9.50 -4.06
N GLU A 62 11.80 9.61 -4.06
CA GLU A 62 11.02 10.11 -5.19
C GLU A 62 10.29 11.41 -4.84
N HIS A 63 10.30 12.37 -5.76
CA HIS A 63 9.54 13.61 -5.62
C HIS A 63 8.01 13.32 -5.69
N PRO A 64 7.15 14.00 -4.90
CA PRO A 64 5.71 13.72 -4.86
C PRO A 64 5.00 13.73 -6.23
N VAL A 65 5.44 14.61 -7.14
CA VAL A 65 4.91 14.66 -8.53
C VAL A 65 5.16 13.34 -9.27
N GLN A 66 6.33 12.73 -9.10
CA GLN A 66 6.65 11.45 -9.73
C GLN A 66 5.85 10.30 -9.10
N VAL A 67 5.70 10.31 -7.78
CA VAL A 67 4.87 9.32 -7.06
C VAL A 67 3.43 9.34 -7.58
N ARG A 68 2.81 10.53 -7.68
CA ARG A 68 1.45 10.68 -8.23
C ARG A 68 1.33 10.13 -9.64
N ARG A 69 2.32 10.42 -10.49
CA ARG A 69 2.34 9.93 -11.88
C ARG A 69 2.41 8.40 -11.91
N ASN A 70 3.34 7.81 -11.15
CA ASN A 70 3.52 6.37 -11.08
C ASN A 70 2.24 5.67 -10.61
N MET A 71 1.59 6.21 -9.57
CA MET A 71 0.31 5.68 -9.08
C MET A 71 -0.80 5.81 -10.14
N ALA A 72 -0.88 6.95 -10.84
CA ALA A 72 -1.85 7.14 -11.93
C ALA A 72 -1.64 6.18 -13.11
N ASP A 73 -0.38 5.82 -13.43
CA ASP A 73 -0.07 4.82 -14.48
C ASP A 73 -0.63 3.42 -14.13
N PHE A 74 -0.82 3.10 -12.85
CA PHE A 74 -1.53 1.90 -12.37
C PHE A 74 -3.06 2.10 -12.25
N GLY A 75 -3.59 3.27 -12.61
CA GLY A 75 -4.99 3.62 -12.44
C GLY A 75 -5.39 4.03 -11.02
N TRP A 76 -4.42 4.31 -10.14
CA TRP A 76 -4.65 4.75 -8.77
C TRP A 76 -4.65 6.28 -8.69
N ASP A 77 -5.81 6.89 -8.94
CA ASP A 77 -5.97 8.35 -8.86
C ASP A 77 -6.13 8.81 -7.39
N ILE A 78 -5.01 9.26 -6.81
CA ILE A 78 -4.93 9.67 -5.41
C ILE A 78 -5.26 11.15 -5.16
N ARG A 79 -5.41 11.99 -6.20
CA ARG A 79 -5.48 13.46 -6.02
C ARG A 79 -6.66 13.86 -5.12
N ARG A 80 -7.79 13.18 -5.27
CA ARG A 80 -9.00 13.38 -4.46
C ARG A 80 -8.85 13.05 -2.97
N TYR A 81 -7.74 12.43 -2.56
CA TYR A 81 -7.45 12.08 -1.17
C TYR A 81 -6.37 12.97 -0.54
N GLU A 82 -5.78 13.89 -1.31
CA GLU A 82 -4.77 14.84 -0.83
C GLU A 82 -5.35 16.21 -0.48
N GLU A 83 -6.64 16.44 -0.76
CA GLU A 83 -7.40 17.66 -0.45
C GLU A 83 -7.97 17.63 0.97
#